data_AF-A0A1T4RZS9-F1
#
_entry.id   AF-A0A1T4RZS9-F1
#
_cell.length_a   1.000
_cell.length_b   1.000
_cell.length_c   1.000
_cell.angle_alpha   90.00
_cell.angle_beta   90.00
_cell.angle_gamma   90.00
#
_symmetry.space_group_name_H-M   'P 1'
#
loop_
_entity.id
_entity.type
_entity.pdbx_description
1 polymer ?
#
loop_
_entity_poly.entity_id
_entity_poly.type
_entity_poly.pdbx_seq_one_letter_code
_entity_poly.pdbx_strand_id
1 'polypeptide(L)'
;MKTLINNVVLYNSSDGTLRRIDAPSDDESISLTPTANRLLELLIKHQGSPIEKDILLTEAWDKFGLKGSYSSLNQYISQLRKVLLLQMENNEIIIYP
;
A
#
# COMPACT_ATOMS: atom_id res chain seq x y z
N MET A 1 1.65 -7.21 -10.39
CA MET A 1 1.22 -6.10 -11.27
C MET A 1 2.06 -4.88 -10.94
N LYS A 2 2.54 -4.13 -11.94
CA LYS A 2 3.27 -2.87 -11.70
C LYS A 2 2.33 -1.68 -11.87
N THR A 3 2.34 -0.76 -10.92
CA THR A 3 1.50 0.44 -10.91
C THR A 3 2.33 1.67 -10.57
N LEU A 4 2.09 2.78 -11.28
CA LEU A 4 2.74 4.05 -11.00
C LEU A 4 1.84 4.87 -10.05
N ILE A 5 2.32 5.13 -8.84
CA ILE A 5 1.63 5.92 -7.83
C ILE A 5 2.17 7.35 -7.87
N ASN A 6 1.24 8.30 -8.02
CA ASN A 6 1.52 9.74 -8.05
C ASN A 6 2.61 10.16 -9.06
N ASN A 7 2.77 9.42 -10.16
CA ASN A 7 3.81 9.62 -11.17
C ASN A 7 5.27 9.63 -10.65
N VAL A 8 5.51 9.14 -9.43
CA VAL A 8 6.84 9.19 -8.79
C VAL A 8 7.26 7.81 -8.28
N VAL A 9 6.32 6.99 -7.79
CA VAL A 9 6.64 5.71 -7.15
C VAL A 9 6.11 4.55 -7.98
N LEU A 10 7.01 3.67 -8.43
CA LEU A 10 6.67 2.38 -9.03
C LEU A 10 6.41 1.35 -7.92
N TYR A 11 5.18 0.88 -7.85
CA TYR A 11 4.75 -0.20 -6.98
C TYR A 11 4.66 -1.51 -7.77
N ASN A 12 5.21 -2.60 -7.23
CA ASN A 12 5.05 -3.95 -7.78
C ASN A 12 4.34 -4.86 -6.78
N SER A 13 3.10 -5.24 -7.10
CA SER A 13 2.30 -6.13 -6.22
C SER A 13 2.82 -7.56 -6.17
N SER A 14 3.63 -7.99 -7.13
CA SER A 14 4.11 -9.38 -7.22
C SER A 14 5.15 -9.71 -6.14
N ASP A 15 5.97 -8.73 -5.74
CA ASP A 15 7.01 -8.87 -4.72
C ASP A 15 6.84 -7.87 -3.55
N GLY A 16 5.87 -6.95 -3.66
CA GLY A 16 5.59 -5.95 -2.64
C GLY A 16 6.58 -4.81 -2.59
N THR A 17 7.30 -4.54 -3.68
CA THR A 17 8.31 -3.48 -3.73
C THR A 17 7.71 -2.12 -4.09
N LEU A 18 8.24 -1.08 -3.46
CA LEU A 18 8.01 0.33 -3.77
C LEU A 18 9.36 0.97 -4.11
N ARG A 19 9.46 1.57 -5.29
CA ARG A 19 10.69 2.25 -5.72
C ARG A 19 10.34 3.53 -6.44
N ARG A 20 11.06 4.60 -6.16
CA ARG A 20 11.02 5.81 -6.98
C ARG A 20 11.45 5.54 -8.42
N ILE A 21 10.85 6.25 -9.37
CA ILE A 21 11.22 6.12 -10.79
C ILE A 21 12.52 6.84 -11.14
N ASP A 22 12.90 7.85 -10.34
CA ASP A 22 14.12 8.65 -10.48
C ASP A 22 15.25 8.18 -9.55
N ALA A 23 15.02 7.11 -8.78
CA ALA A 23 16.06 6.51 -7.96
C ALA A 23 17.20 5.98 -8.84
N PRO A 24 18.46 6.32 -8.52
CA PRO A 24 19.63 5.96 -9.32
C PRO A 24 19.95 4.45 -9.33
N SER A 25 19.48 3.68 -8.34
CA SER A 25 19.61 2.22 -8.31
C SER A 25 18.38 1.54 -7.70
N ASP A 26 18.29 0.22 -7.90
CA ASP A 26 17.23 -0.62 -7.31
C ASP A 26 17.38 -0.81 -5.79
N ASP A 27 18.55 -0.45 -5.22
CA ASP A 27 18.84 -0.59 -3.78
C ASP A 27 18.03 0.38 -2.91
N GLU A 28 17.42 1.40 -3.52
CA GLU A 28 16.53 2.35 -2.83
C GLU A 28 15.07 1.87 -2.75
N SER A 29 14.81 0.61 -3.14
CA SER A 29 13.49 0.01 -3.04
C SER A 29 13.12 -0.38 -1.59
N ILE A 30 11.87 -0.14 -1.22
CA ILE A 30 11.29 -0.58 0.05
C ILE A 30 10.41 -1.80 -0.21
N SER A 31 10.61 -2.86 0.58
CA SER A 31 9.76 -4.05 0.56
C SER A 31 8.66 -3.98 1.62
N LEU A 32 7.42 -4.14 1.19
CA LEU A 32 6.25 -4.22 2.07
C LEU A 32 6.13 -5.63 2.67
N THR A 33 5.56 -5.72 3.87
CA THR A 33 5.12 -7.01 4.40
C THR A 33 3.99 -7.59 3.54
N PRO A 34 3.77 -8.91 3.52
CA PRO A 34 2.70 -9.51 2.71
C PRO A 34 1.32 -8.91 2.97
N THR A 35 0.99 -8.59 4.23
CA THR A 35 -0.27 -7.93 4.60
C THR A 35 -0.34 -6.50 4.07
N ALA A 36 0.72 -5.72 4.22
CA ALA A 36 0.78 -4.36 3.69
C ALA A 36 0.68 -4.33 2.16
N ASN A 37 1.34 -5.27 1.49
CA ASN A 37 1.29 -5.43 0.04
C ASN A 37 -0.14 -5.71 -0.45
N ARG A 38 -0.82 -6.71 0.12
CA ARG A 38 -2.21 -7.04 -0.21
C ARG A 38 -3.16 -5.87 0.03
N LEU A 39 -3.01 -5.21 1.18
CA LEU A 39 -3.82 -4.05 1.51
C LEU A 39 -3.62 -2.90 0.52
N LEU A 40 -2.37 -2.59 0.18
CA LEU A 40 -2.07 -1.54 -0.80
C LEU A 40 -2.64 -1.88 -2.19
N GLU A 41 -2.52 -3.15 -2.61
CA GLU A 41 -3.10 -3.60 -3.88
C GLU A 41 -4.62 -3.40 -3.92
N LEU A 42 -5.33 -3.74 -2.84
CA LEU A 42 -6.77 -3.52 -2.73
C LEU A 42 -7.13 -2.03 -2.79
N LEU A 43 -6.41 -1.19 -2.03
CA LEU A 43 -6.63 0.26 -2.02
C LEU A 43 -6.43 0.89 -3.40
N ILE A 44 -5.43 0.43 -4.15
CA ILE A 44 -5.18 0.91 -5.52
C ILE A 44 -6.26 0.41 -6.48
N LYS A 45 -6.65 -0.87 -6.41
CA LYS A 45 -7.71 -1.45 -7.26
C LYS A 45 -9.05 -0.75 -7.07
N HIS A 46 -9.34 -0.31 -5.85
CA HIS A 46 -10.58 0.39 -5.51
C HIS A 46 -10.39 1.91 -5.40
N GLN A 47 -9.29 2.48 -5.90
CA GLN A 47 -9.04 3.92 -5.82
C GLN A 47 -10.20 4.70 -6.49
N GLY A 48 -10.74 5.68 -5.77
CA GLY A 48 -11.87 6.50 -6.24
C GLY A 48 -13.25 5.88 -5.98
N SER A 49 -13.32 4.68 -5.39
CA SER A 49 -14.56 4.07 -4.90
C SER A 49 -14.44 3.76 -3.40
N PRO A 50 -15.45 4.07 -2.58
CA PRO A 50 -15.46 3.60 -1.21
C PRO A 50 -15.46 2.06 -1.17
N ILE A 51 -14.70 1.50 -0.24
CA ILE A 51 -14.63 0.07 0.04
C ILE A 51 -14.95 -0.17 1.51
N GLU A 52 -15.77 -1.18 1.78
CA GLU A 52 -16.10 -1.52 3.16
C GLU A 52 -14.89 -2.08 3.90
N LYS A 53 -14.74 -1.68 5.16
CA LYS A 53 -13.61 -2.09 6.01
C LYS A 53 -13.58 -3.60 6.23
N ASP A 54 -14.74 -4.25 6.32
CA ASP A 54 -14.81 -5.70 6.47
C ASP A 54 -14.28 -6.43 5.24
N ILE A 55 -14.52 -5.89 4.03
CA ILE A 55 -13.93 -6.43 2.79
C ILE A 55 -12.40 -6.33 2.85
N LEU A 56 -11.86 -5.18 3.27
CA LEU A 56 -10.41 -5.02 3.43
C LEU A 56 -9.83 -6.02 4.45
N LEU A 57 -10.52 -6.23 5.58
CA LEU A 57 -10.11 -7.20 6.59
C LEU A 57 -10.11 -8.63 6.05
N THR A 58 -11.17 -9.03 5.36
CA THR A 58 -11.27 -10.38 4.78
C THR A 58 -10.21 -10.63 3.71
N GLU A 59 -10.04 -9.69 2.78
CA GLU A 59 -9.13 -9.86 1.65
C GLU A 59 -7.64 -9.78 2.05
N ALA A 60 -7.28 -8.91 3.01
CA ALA A 60 -5.87 -8.76 3.42
C ALA A 60 -5.48 -9.61 4.64
N TRP A 61 -6.42 -10.14 5.43
CA TRP A 61 -6.14 -11.00 6.59
C TRP A 61 -6.82 -12.36 6.52
N ASP A 62 -8.16 -12.40 6.56
CA ASP A 62 -8.89 -13.64 6.86
C ASP A 62 -8.65 -14.76 5.83
N LYS A 63 -8.59 -14.42 4.54
CA LYS A 63 -8.29 -15.37 3.45
C LYS A 63 -6.93 -16.07 3.59
N PHE A 64 -6.08 -15.57 4.46
CA PHE A 64 -4.73 -16.07 4.70
C PHE A 64 -4.55 -16.57 6.13
N GLY A 65 -5.65 -16.83 6.85
CA GLY A 65 -5.63 -17.35 8.22
C GLY A 65 -5.12 -16.36 9.25
N LEU A 66 -5.04 -15.06 8.91
CA LEU A 66 -4.69 -14.00 9.84
C LEU A 66 -5.95 -13.38 10.42
N LYS A 67 -5.89 -12.89 11.65
CA LYS A 67 -7.01 -12.16 12.26
C LYS A 67 -6.77 -10.66 12.18
N GLY A 68 -7.45 -10.01 11.24
CA GLY A 68 -7.47 -8.56 11.14
C GLY A 68 -8.36 -7.93 12.21
N SER A 69 -8.11 -6.66 12.53
CA SER A 69 -9.03 -5.84 13.32
C SER A 69 -9.08 -4.44 12.72
N TYR A 70 -10.14 -3.68 13.02
CA TYR A 70 -10.22 -2.27 12.63
C TYR A 70 -9.00 -1.45 13.08
N SER A 71 -8.48 -1.73 14.28
CA SER A 71 -7.25 -1.09 14.78
C SER A 71 -6.04 -1.46 13.94
N SER A 72 -5.88 -2.74 13.60
CA SER A 72 -4.80 -3.23 12.73
C SER A 72 -4.90 -2.64 11.33
N LEU A 73 -6.11 -2.57 10.75
CA LEU A 73 -6.36 -1.94 9.46
C LEU A 73 -5.90 -0.48 9.47
N ASN A 74 -6.34 0.30 10.46
CA ASN A 74 -5.96 1.71 10.59
C ASN A 74 -4.43 1.89 10.78
N GLN A 75 -3.79 1.01 11.54
CA GLN A 75 -2.34 1.02 11.73
C GLN A 75 -1.61 0.79 10.41
N TYR A 76 -2.03 -0.23 9.64
CA TYR A 76 -1.42 -0.54 8.34
C TYR A 76 -1.66 0.56 7.32
N ILE A 77 -2.86 1.13 7.26
CA ILE A 77 -3.14 2.30 6.41
C ILE A 77 -2.22 3.47 6.77
N SER A 78 -2.06 3.76 8.07
CA SER A 78 -1.18 4.84 8.53
C SER A 78 0.29 4.57 8.18
N GLN A 79 0.73 3.32 8.29
CA GLN A 79 2.09 2.91 7.88
C GLN A 79 2.30 3.05 6.38
N LEU A 80 1.34 2.60 5.56
CA LEU A 80 1.37 2.74 4.11
C LEU A 80 1.45 4.21 3.70
N ARG A 81 0.63 5.08 4.29
CA ARG A 81 0.69 6.53 4.04
C ARG A 81 2.09 7.08 4.32
N LYS A 82 2.70 6.73 5.46
CA LYS A 82 4.06 7.18 5.81
C LYS A 82 5.11 6.72 4.80
N VAL A 83 5.09 5.44 4.44
CA VAL A 83 6.06 4.88 3.48
C VAL A 83 5.93 5.55 2.11
N LEU A 84 4.70 5.73 1.63
CA LEU A 84 4.45 6.41 0.36
C LEU A 84 4.87 7.88 0.39
N LEU A 85 4.57 8.61 1.47
CA LEU A 85 4.99 10.00 1.66
C LEU A 85 6.52 10.15 1.65
N LEU A 86 7.24 9.25 2.33
CA LEU A 86 8.69 9.23 2.34
C LEU A 86 9.27 8.99 0.93
N GLN A 87 8.66 8.07 0.17
CA GLN A 87 9.06 7.80 -1.21
C GLN A 87 8.69 8.92 -2.20
N MET A 88 7.80 9.84 -1.83
CA MET A 88 7.36 10.96 -2.66
C MET A 88 7.91 12.31 -2.17
N GLU A 89 8.89 12.32 -1.26
CA GLU A 89 9.47 13.54 -0.67
C GLU A 89 8.42 14.52 -0.08
N ASN A 90 7.41 13.99 0.61
CA ASN A 90 6.34 14.75 1.29
C ASN A 90 5.34 15.50 0.38
N ASN A 91 5.12 15.06 -0.85
CA ASN A 91 3.90 15.48 -1.57
C ASN A 91 2.65 14.93 -0.84
N GLU A 92 1.76 15.80 -0.35
CA GLU A 92 0.59 15.42 0.46
C GLU A 92 -0.23 14.31 -0.20
N ILE A 93 -0.30 13.13 0.44
CA ILE A 93 -1.17 12.05 -0.01
C ILE A 93 -2.46 12.08 0.82
N ILE A 94 -3.53 12.55 0.20
CA ILE A 94 -4.88 12.37 0.70
C ILE A 94 -5.34 10.96 0.30
N ILE A 95 -5.08 9.95 1.13
CA ILE A 95 -5.78 8.66 1.03
C ILE A 95 -7.00 8.77 1.95
N TYR A 96 -8.18 9.13 1.44
CA TYR A 96 -9.42 8.99 2.22
C TYR A 96 -9.79 7.51 2.35
N PRO A 97 -10.23 7.05 3.55
CA PRO A 97 -10.83 5.73 3.74
C PRO A 97 -12.20 5.62 3.07
#